data_AF-A0AAV2LJA3-F1
#
_entry.id   AF-A0AAV2LJA3-F1
#
_cell.length_a   1.000
_cell.length_b   1.000
_cell.length_c   1.000
_cell.angle_alpha   90.00
_cell.angle_beta   90.00
_cell.angle_gamma   90.00
#
_symmetry.space_group_name_H-M   'P 1'
#
loop_
_entity.id
_entity.type
_entity.pdbx_description
1 polymer ?
#
loop_
_entity_poly.entity_id
_entity_poly.type
_entity_poly.pdbx_seq_one_letter_code
_entity_poly.pdbx_strand_id
1 'polypeptide(L)'
;MSRSTEEDRGHWGPRSRMLSEDVTDSHRKILEKQRRDRAEEISLQPLSEVDSAPLPTHLRAFSSAEQYQLVKETHLQLLHSGYYWGALTMNQAHAILSSAPQGSFLIRDSIQSDVFFTLSYSSDDGPTSVRVLLNKDLQFSLHGSNKSFASFFALLSHYTGPSCKLSTPYRKQRPERLTHMCRRALVRVYGADCISTVSGLSNKDKQNIYLYPYSI
;
A
#
# COMPACT_ATOMS: atom_id res chain seq x y z
N MET A 1 75.38 -17.63 -50.72
CA MET A 1 75.92 -18.92 -50.26
C MET A 1 74.75 -19.70 -49.67
N SER A 2 73.99 -20.43 -50.51
CA SER A 2 74.09 -21.89 -50.74
C SER A 2 72.86 -22.54 -50.06
N ARG A 3 71.82 -22.98 -50.81
CA ARG A 3 71.55 -24.38 -51.27
C ARG A 3 71.66 -25.41 -50.14
N SER A 4 70.81 -26.41 -49.96
CA SER A 4 69.55 -26.93 -50.54
C SER A 4 69.03 -27.97 -49.51
N THR A 5 67.77 -28.42 -49.55
CA THR A 5 67.28 -29.80 -49.93
C THR A 5 66.16 -30.12 -48.91
N GLU A 6 65.07 -30.86 -49.12
CA GLU A 6 64.46 -31.60 -50.22
C GLU A 6 63.02 -31.98 -49.75
N GLU A 7 62.10 -32.21 -50.69
CA GLU A 7 60.98 -33.20 -50.72
C GLU A 7 60.05 -33.39 -49.50
N ASP A 8 58.75 -33.08 -49.60
CA ASP A 8 57.65 -33.75 -50.33
C ASP A 8 57.09 -35.01 -49.65
N ARG A 9 55.76 -35.02 -49.43
CA ARG A 9 54.80 -36.15 -49.31
C ARG A 9 53.67 -35.85 -48.32
N GLY A 10 52.52 -35.51 -48.88
CA GLY A 10 51.32 -36.34 -48.75
C GLY A 10 50.46 -36.32 -47.47
N HIS A 11 49.16 -36.20 -47.74
CA HIS A 11 48.05 -36.97 -47.17
C HIS A 11 47.05 -36.27 -46.24
N TRP A 12 45.78 -36.49 -46.59
CA TRP A 12 44.55 -35.95 -46.04
C TRP A 12 44.12 -36.62 -44.72
N GLY A 13 43.38 -35.89 -43.87
CA GLY A 13 42.43 -36.46 -42.91
C GLY A 13 42.09 -35.53 -41.72
N PRO A 14 40.80 -35.35 -41.34
CA PRO A 14 40.44 -34.67 -40.10
C PRO A 14 40.33 -35.67 -38.95
N ARG A 15 40.89 -35.34 -37.78
CA ARG A 15 40.64 -36.06 -36.53
C ARG A 15 40.28 -35.10 -35.41
N SER A 16 39.03 -35.19 -34.97
CA SER A 16 38.46 -34.61 -33.75
C SER A 16 38.70 -35.55 -32.56
N ARG A 17 39.02 -35.02 -31.37
CA ARG A 17 38.69 -35.60 -30.04
C ARG A 17 39.03 -34.59 -28.93
N MET A 18 38.04 -33.87 -28.39
CA MET A 18 37.31 -34.14 -27.13
C MET A 18 38.20 -34.25 -25.87
N LEU A 19 38.21 -33.18 -25.08
CA LEU A 19 38.51 -33.17 -23.64
C LEU A 19 37.72 -32.01 -23.01
N SER A 20 36.55 -32.28 -22.40
CA SER A 20 35.97 -31.49 -21.28
C SER A 20 34.47 -31.76 -21.05
N GLU A 21 34.02 -32.98 -20.74
CA GLU A 21 32.60 -33.20 -20.37
C GLU A 21 32.36 -34.08 -19.13
N ASP A 22 33.38 -34.67 -18.50
CA ASP A 22 33.16 -35.65 -17.40
C ASP A 22 33.11 -35.09 -15.97
N VAL A 23 33.56 -33.84 -15.72
CA VAL A 23 33.59 -33.30 -14.34
C VAL A 23 32.22 -32.73 -13.92
N THR A 24 31.42 -32.26 -14.86
CA THR A 24 30.14 -31.59 -14.58
C THR A 24 28.99 -32.56 -14.27
N ASP A 25 29.04 -33.79 -14.78
CA ASP A 25 27.97 -34.78 -14.57
C ASP A 25 28.03 -35.41 -13.17
N SER A 26 29.24 -35.67 -12.66
CA SER A 26 29.45 -36.19 -11.29
C SER A 26 28.95 -35.21 -10.22
N HIS A 27 29.20 -33.90 -10.39
CA HIS A 27 28.72 -32.90 -9.43
C HIS A 27 27.19 -32.76 -9.44
N ARG A 28 26.54 -32.93 -10.59
CA ARG A 28 25.08 -32.88 -10.72
C ARG A 28 24.42 -34.05 -9.99
N LYS A 29 24.97 -35.26 -10.14
CA LYS A 29 24.48 -36.47 -9.47
C LYS A 29 24.61 -36.40 -7.94
N ILE A 30 25.67 -35.79 -7.42
CA ILE A 30 25.86 -35.59 -5.98
C ILE A 30 24.81 -34.62 -5.42
N LEU A 31 24.53 -33.52 -6.13
CA LEU A 31 23.53 -32.53 -5.71
C LEU A 31 22.11 -33.10 -5.75
N GLU A 32 21.77 -33.91 -6.75
CA GLU A 32 20.47 -34.58 -6.84
C GLU A 32 20.26 -35.64 -5.76
N LYS A 33 21.32 -36.36 -5.38
CA LYS A 33 21.27 -37.32 -4.28
C LYS A 33 21.06 -36.61 -2.94
N GLN A 34 21.80 -35.53 -2.66
CA GLN A 34 21.59 -34.71 -1.46
C GLN A 34 20.18 -34.08 -1.40
N ARG A 35 19.59 -33.73 -2.55
CA ARG A 35 18.21 -33.23 -2.61
C ARG A 35 17.18 -34.33 -2.32
N ARG A 36 17.45 -35.57 -2.71
CA ARG A 36 16.58 -36.73 -2.46
C ARG A 36 16.65 -37.16 -1.01
N ASP A 37 17.86 -37.25 -0.44
CA ASP A 37 18.09 -37.61 0.97
C ASP A 37 17.47 -36.56 1.91
N ARG A 38 17.56 -35.26 1.57
CA ARG A 38 16.91 -34.17 2.32
C ARG A 38 15.38 -34.16 2.19
N ALA A 39 14.84 -34.61 1.05
CA ALA A 39 13.39 -34.72 0.86
C ALA A 39 12.81 -35.91 1.63
N GLU A 40 13.57 -36.99 1.81
CA GLU A 40 13.19 -38.13 2.66
C GLU A 40 13.30 -37.80 4.16
N GLU A 41 14.28 -36.99 4.58
CA GLU A 41 14.40 -36.51 5.97
C GLU A 41 13.26 -35.56 6.38
N ILE A 42 12.68 -34.82 5.43
CA ILE A 42 11.48 -33.99 5.64
C ILE A 42 10.18 -34.82 5.67
N SER A 43 10.21 -36.09 5.24
CA SER A 43 9.01 -36.92 5.06
C SER A 43 8.65 -37.83 6.25
N LEU A 44 9.39 -37.78 7.37
CA LEU A 44 9.11 -38.64 8.54
C LEU A 44 8.94 -37.85 9.83
N GLN A 45 7.86 -37.08 9.93
CA GLN A 45 7.20 -36.82 11.21
C GLN A 45 5.67 -36.86 11.01
N PRO A 46 4.92 -37.71 11.73
CA PRO A 46 3.46 -37.62 11.74
C PRO A 46 3.08 -36.27 12.33
N LEU A 47 2.49 -35.39 11.51
CA LEU A 47 1.79 -34.20 11.98
C LEU A 47 0.59 -34.68 12.81
N SER A 48 0.78 -34.79 14.12
CA SER A 48 -0.32 -34.83 15.06
C SER A 48 -1.22 -33.63 14.77
N GLU A 49 -2.51 -33.90 14.59
CA GLU A 49 -3.60 -32.95 14.34
C GLU A 49 -3.41 -31.64 15.10
N VAL A 50 -2.78 -30.66 14.45
CA VAL A 50 -2.77 -29.28 14.94
C VAL A 50 -4.09 -28.70 14.48
N ASP A 51 -4.99 -28.56 15.44
CA ASP A 51 -6.23 -27.79 15.35
C ASP A 51 -6.05 -26.62 14.38
N SER A 52 -6.74 -26.72 13.24
CA SER A 52 -6.76 -25.69 12.20
C SER A 52 -7.62 -24.51 12.66
N ALA A 53 -7.36 -24.00 13.85
CA ALA A 53 -7.88 -22.74 14.31
C ALA A 53 -7.22 -21.66 13.45
N PRO A 54 -7.99 -20.86 12.67
CA PRO A 54 -7.44 -19.71 12.00
C PRO A 54 -6.74 -18.84 13.04
N LEU A 55 -5.45 -18.54 12.82
CA LEU A 55 -4.77 -17.51 13.60
C LEU A 55 -5.69 -16.30 13.70
N PRO A 56 -5.85 -15.66 14.87
CA PRO A 56 -6.67 -14.46 15.02
C PRO A 56 -6.08 -13.33 14.17
N THR A 57 -6.35 -13.35 12.88
CA THR A 57 -6.20 -12.18 12.04
C THR A 57 -7.23 -11.23 12.60
N HIS A 58 -6.75 -10.17 13.24
CA HIS A 58 -7.55 -9.15 13.89
C HIS A 58 -8.48 -8.42 12.89
N LEU A 59 -8.61 -8.88 11.64
CA LEU A 59 -9.36 -8.23 10.58
C LEU A 59 -10.53 -9.12 10.19
N ARG A 60 -11.74 -8.59 10.31
CA ARG A 60 -12.95 -9.25 9.82
C ARG A 60 -12.88 -9.36 8.29
N ALA A 61 -13.33 -10.50 7.76
CA ALA A 61 -13.58 -10.64 6.33
C ALA A 61 -14.60 -9.58 5.84
N PHE A 62 -14.38 -9.05 4.64
CA PHE A 62 -15.34 -8.15 4.00
C PHE A 62 -16.70 -8.83 3.86
N SER A 63 -17.77 -8.09 4.12
CA SER A 63 -19.15 -8.59 4.07
C SER A 63 -19.68 -8.69 2.64
N SER A 64 -19.07 -8.01 1.67
CA SER A 64 -19.38 -8.10 0.24
C SER A 64 -18.19 -7.64 -0.62
N ALA A 65 -18.21 -7.97 -1.91
CA ALA A 65 -17.23 -7.49 -2.88
C ALA A 65 -17.28 -5.97 -3.05
N GLU A 66 -18.47 -5.37 -2.97
CA GLU A 66 -18.67 -3.93 -3.03
C GLU A 66 -18.03 -3.23 -1.82
N GLN A 67 -18.19 -3.81 -0.63
CA GLN A 67 -17.53 -3.30 0.58
C GLN A 67 -16.01 -3.31 0.43
N TYR A 68 -15.45 -4.41 -0.07
CA TYR A 68 -14.03 -4.53 -0.35
C TYR A 68 -13.56 -3.44 -1.30
N GLN A 69 -14.26 -3.26 -2.42
CA GLN A 69 -13.89 -2.27 -3.44
C GLN A 69 -13.95 -0.84 -2.88
N LEU A 70 -15.01 -0.50 -2.13
CA LEU A 70 -15.17 0.80 -1.50
C LEU A 70 -14.07 1.10 -0.47
N VAL A 71 -13.72 0.12 0.39
CA VAL A 71 -12.65 0.28 1.38
C VAL A 71 -11.29 0.39 0.69
N LYS A 72 -11.05 -0.40 -0.36
CA LYS A 72 -9.82 -0.34 -1.16
C LYS A 72 -9.63 1.03 -1.81
N GLU A 73 -10.67 1.54 -2.47
CA GLU A 73 -10.64 2.88 -3.09
C GLU A 73 -10.43 3.98 -2.06
N THR A 74 -11.14 3.91 -0.93
CA THR A 74 -10.98 4.84 0.20
C THR A 74 -9.55 4.83 0.71
N HIS A 75 -8.96 3.65 0.88
CA HIS A 75 -7.58 3.49 1.34
C HIS A 75 -6.59 4.11 0.33
N LEU A 76 -6.74 3.85 -0.97
CA LEU A 76 -5.88 4.43 -2.00
C LEU A 76 -5.96 5.97 -2.00
N GLN A 77 -7.16 6.53 -1.88
CA GLN A 77 -7.34 7.99 -1.75
C GLN A 77 -6.72 8.53 -0.45
N LEU A 78 -6.83 7.81 0.66
CA LEU A 78 -6.20 8.19 1.93
C LEU A 78 -4.68 8.26 1.82
N LEU A 79 -4.03 7.37 1.05
CA LEU A 79 -2.58 7.44 0.81
C LEU A 79 -2.16 8.75 0.14
N HIS A 80 -3.03 9.36 -0.67
CA HIS A 80 -2.78 10.65 -1.33
C HIS A 80 -3.13 11.88 -0.47
N SER A 81 -3.76 11.70 0.68
CA SER A 81 -4.25 12.78 1.54
C SER A 81 -3.15 13.49 2.35
N GLY A 82 -2.06 12.75 2.66
CA GLY A 82 -0.95 13.21 3.51
C GLY A 82 -1.26 13.25 5.01
N TYR A 83 -2.52 13.12 5.42
CA TYR A 83 -2.98 13.09 6.82
C TYR A 83 -3.49 11.71 7.27
N TYR A 84 -3.28 10.68 6.44
CA TYR A 84 -3.45 9.29 6.82
C TYR A 84 -2.17 8.72 7.42
N TRP A 85 -2.30 8.22 8.65
CA TRP A 85 -1.20 7.75 9.47
C TRP A 85 -0.96 6.25 9.40
N GLY A 86 -1.88 5.48 8.81
CA GLY A 86 -1.80 4.01 8.77
C GLY A 86 -1.94 3.44 10.18
N ALA A 87 -1.15 2.40 10.47
CA ALA A 87 -1.13 1.69 11.76
C ALA A 87 -0.51 2.53 12.90
N LEU A 88 -1.15 3.65 13.21
CA LEU A 88 -0.83 4.52 14.33
C LEU A 88 -1.71 4.13 15.52
N THR A 89 -1.11 3.94 16.70
CA THR A 89 -1.89 3.63 17.91
C THR A 89 -2.67 4.85 18.40
N MET A 90 -3.71 4.63 19.21
CA MET A 90 -4.47 5.71 19.85
C MET A 90 -3.55 6.62 20.68
N ASN A 91 -2.68 6.03 21.50
CA ASN A 91 -1.79 6.78 22.38
C ASN A 91 -0.80 7.65 21.59
N GLN A 92 -0.24 7.13 20.49
CA GLN A 92 0.62 7.92 19.61
C GLN A 92 -0.15 9.07 18.94
N ALA A 93 -1.37 8.80 18.45
CA ALA A 93 -2.22 9.83 17.86
C ALA A 93 -2.56 10.94 18.85
N HIS A 94 -2.91 10.56 20.09
CA HIS A 94 -3.17 11.51 21.17
C HIS A 94 -1.92 12.32 21.51
N ALA A 95 -0.75 11.70 21.66
CA ALA A 95 0.49 12.41 21.93
C ALA A 95 0.83 13.45 20.85
N ILE A 96 0.66 13.09 19.56
CA ILE A 96 0.86 14.02 18.44
C ILE A 96 -0.12 15.21 18.57
N LEU A 97 -1.40 14.92 18.83
CA LEU A 97 -2.46 15.92 18.82
C LEU A 97 -2.50 16.78 20.09
N SER A 98 -1.92 16.34 21.21
CA SER A 98 -1.80 17.15 22.44
C SER A 98 -1.02 18.44 22.23
N SER A 99 -0.09 18.44 21.27
CA SER A 99 0.70 19.61 20.90
C SER A 99 0.18 20.34 19.65
N ALA A 100 -0.89 19.83 19.03
CA ALA A 100 -1.44 20.38 17.81
C ALA A 100 -2.54 21.42 18.13
N PRO A 101 -2.72 22.44 17.27
CA PRO A 101 -3.82 23.40 17.42
C PRO A 101 -5.18 22.71 17.48
N GLN A 102 -6.12 23.29 18.21
CA GLN A 102 -7.49 22.81 18.28
C GLN A 102 -8.10 22.63 16.89
N GLY A 103 -8.86 21.55 16.72
CA GLY A 103 -9.45 21.15 15.44
C GLY A 103 -8.46 20.48 14.49
N SER A 104 -7.19 20.33 14.87
CA SER A 104 -6.26 19.48 14.12
C SER A 104 -6.71 18.03 14.15
N PHE A 105 -6.66 17.33 13.02
CA PHE A 105 -7.10 15.94 12.96
C PHE A 105 -6.21 15.06 12.07
N LEU A 106 -6.25 13.76 12.30
CA LEU A 106 -5.60 12.76 11.46
C LEU A 106 -6.46 11.51 11.33
N ILE A 107 -6.24 10.75 10.26
CA ILE A 107 -6.88 9.44 10.05
C ILE A 107 -5.86 8.35 10.31
N ARG A 108 -6.26 7.29 11.00
CA ARG A 108 -5.42 6.11 11.26
C ARG A 108 -6.23 4.84 11.10
N ASP A 109 -5.54 3.72 11.05
CA ASP A 109 -6.17 2.41 11.10
C ASP A 109 -6.82 2.20 12.48
N SER A 110 -7.95 1.49 12.49
CA SER A 110 -8.54 1.05 13.74
C SER A 110 -7.83 -0.19 14.25
N ILE A 111 -7.66 -0.27 15.57
CA ILE A 111 -7.25 -1.50 16.27
C ILE A 111 -8.52 -2.28 16.69
N GLN A 112 -9.65 -2.11 16.00
CA GLN A 112 -10.83 -2.94 16.20
C GLN A 112 -11.13 -3.74 14.95
N SER A 113 -11.54 -4.98 15.15
CA SER A 113 -11.62 -5.95 14.07
C SER A 113 -12.72 -5.68 13.05
N ASP A 114 -13.73 -4.91 13.43
CA ASP A 114 -14.91 -4.57 12.66
C ASP A 114 -14.91 -3.12 12.13
N VAL A 115 -13.85 -2.37 12.38
CA VAL A 115 -13.72 -0.97 11.96
C VAL A 115 -12.44 -0.80 11.15
N PHE A 116 -12.52 -0.18 9.98
CA PHE A 116 -11.34 0.01 9.14
C PHE A 116 -10.52 1.24 9.57
N PHE A 117 -11.20 2.36 9.85
CA PHE A 117 -10.56 3.66 10.06
C PHE A 117 -11.02 4.34 11.34
N THR A 118 -10.14 5.14 11.92
CA THR A 118 -10.42 6.00 13.08
C THR A 118 -9.98 7.43 12.78
N LEU A 119 -10.84 8.39 13.13
CA LEU A 119 -10.55 9.82 13.14
C LEU A 119 -10.05 10.19 14.53
N SER A 120 -8.83 10.71 14.62
CA SER A 120 -8.31 11.30 15.86
C SER A 120 -8.18 12.81 15.68
N TYR A 121 -8.63 13.62 16.63
CA TYR A 121 -8.58 15.08 16.54
C TYR A 121 -8.34 15.75 17.90
N SER A 122 -7.81 16.96 17.87
CA SER A 122 -7.62 17.82 19.05
C SER A 122 -8.92 18.58 19.33
N SER A 123 -9.57 18.30 20.46
CA SER A 123 -10.81 18.95 20.92
C SER A 123 -10.54 19.92 22.07
N ASP A 124 -11.57 20.65 22.52
CA ASP A 124 -11.49 21.53 23.70
C ASP A 124 -11.01 20.79 24.95
N ASP A 125 -11.46 19.55 25.13
CA ASP A 125 -11.15 18.69 26.28
C ASP A 125 -9.89 17.83 26.05
N GLY A 126 -9.14 18.11 24.97
CA GLY A 126 -7.94 17.38 24.56
C GLY A 126 -8.17 16.37 23.43
N PRO A 127 -7.17 15.53 23.12
CA PRO A 127 -7.22 14.63 21.98
C PRO A 127 -8.31 13.55 22.10
N THR A 128 -9.16 13.46 21.08
CA THR A 128 -10.29 12.53 21.02
C THR A 128 -10.13 11.60 19.81
N SER A 129 -10.61 10.35 19.93
CA SER A 129 -10.67 9.39 18.82
C SER A 129 -12.10 8.90 18.60
N VAL A 130 -12.58 8.98 17.37
CA VAL A 130 -13.92 8.54 16.95
C VAL A 130 -13.79 7.55 15.79
N ARG A 131 -14.47 6.42 15.90
CA ARG A 131 -14.48 5.36 14.89
C ARG A 131 -15.28 5.82 13.67
N VAL A 132 -14.78 5.52 12.48
CA VAL A 132 -15.52 5.71 11.23
C VAL A 132 -16.12 4.37 10.85
N LEU A 133 -17.44 4.26 11.01
CA LEU A 133 -18.20 3.04 10.74
C LEU A 133 -18.54 2.96 9.26
N LEU A 134 -18.46 1.76 8.70
CA LEU A 134 -19.01 1.44 7.39
C LEU A 134 -20.24 0.56 7.59
N ASN A 135 -21.41 1.14 7.34
CA ASN A 135 -22.70 0.53 7.56
C ASN A 135 -22.99 -0.55 6.50
N LYS A 136 -24.02 -1.36 6.73
CA LYS A 136 -24.42 -2.45 5.81
C LYS A 136 -24.91 -1.94 4.45
N ASP A 137 -25.41 -0.72 4.39
CA ASP A 137 -25.84 -0.02 3.19
C ASP A 137 -24.69 0.71 2.47
N LEU A 138 -23.43 0.37 2.80
CA LEU A 138 -22.22 0.94 2.22
C LEU A 138 -22.03 2.44 2.46
N GLN A 139 -22.67 2.99 3.50
CA GLN A 139 -22.46 4.38 3.91
C GLN A 139 -21.49 4.50 5.09
N PHE A 140 -20.69 5.55 5.09
CA PHE A 140 -19.80 5.92 6.19
C PHE A 140 -20.51 6.80 7.22
N SER A 141 -20.26 6.56 8.50
CA SER A 141 -20.75 7.41 9.60
C SER A 141 -19.72 7.51 10.72
N LEU A 142 -19.81 8.55 11.55
CA LEU A 142 -19.05 8.61 12.80
C LEU A 142 -19.82 7.86 13.89
N HIS A 143 -19.11 7.09 14.72
CA HIS A 143 -19.74 6.43 15.85
C HIS A 143 -20.46 7.44 16.77
N GLY A 144 -21.75 7.21 17.02
CA GLY A 144 -22.62 8.13 17.78
C GLY A 144 -23.25 9.25 16.96
N SER A 145 -22.99 9.35 15.65
CA SER A 145 -23.65 10.30 14.75
C SER A 145 -24.88 9.69 14.07
N ASN A 146 -25.88 10.52 13.77
CA ASN A 146 -27.05 10.16 12.97
C ASN A 146 -26.88 10.47 11.47
N LYS A 147 -25.70 10.94 11.05
CA LYS A 147 -25.40 11.29 9.65
C LYS A 147 -24.57 10.21 8.99
N SER A 148 -24.98 9.82 7.78
CA SER A 148 -24.28 8.88 6.92
C SER A 148 -23.93 9.52 5.58
N PHE A 149 -22.88 9.00 4.94
CA PHE A 149 -22.35 9.55 3.69
C PHE A 149 -21.93 8.42 2.74
N ALA A 150 -22.16 8.60 1.44
CA ALA A 150 -21.75 7.61 0.43
C ALA A 150 -20.23 7.46 0.29
N SER A 151 -19.45 8.46 0.73
CA SER A 151 -17.99 8.46 0.66
C SER A 151 -17.37 8.90 1.97
N PHE A 152 -16.22 8.30 2.30
CA PHE A 152 -15.41 8.68 3.46
C PHE A 152 -15.00 10.16 3.41
N PHE A 153 -14.71 10.68 2.23
CA PHE A 153 -14.29 12.08 2.07
C PHE A 153 -15.46 13.05 2.03
N ALA A 154 -16.66 12.59 1.65
CA ALA A 154 -17.88 13.36 1.84
C ALA A 154 -18.18 13.53 3.33
N LEU A 155 -18.01 12.47 4.12
CA LEU A 155 -18.06 12.53 5.58
C LEU A 155 -17.04 13.54 6.12
N LEU A 156 -15.77 13.41 5.73
CA LEU A 156 -14.74 14.35 6.21
C LEU A 156 -15.06 15.80 5.81
N SER A 157 -15.41 16.04 4.55
CA SER A 157 -15.76 17.39 4.06
C SER A 157 -16.89 18.02 4.87
N HIS A 158 -17.87 17.21 5.29
CA HIS A 158 -18.96 17.68 6.15
C HIS A 158 -18.46 18.14 7.51
N TYR A 159 -17.59 17.35 8.16
CA TYR A 159 -17.08 17.67 9.51
C TYR A 159 -15.87 18.60 9.52
N THR A 160 -15.27 18.91 8.37
CA THR A 160 -14.22 19.93 8.21
C THR A 160 -14.74 21.23 7.61
N GLY A 161 -16.06 21.42 7.57
CA GLY A 161 -16.70 22.62 7.07
C GLY A 161 -16.54 23.82 8.03
N PRO A 162 -16.93 25.04 7.59
CA PRO A 162 -16.71 26.29 8.33
C PRO A 162 -17.32 26.32 9.74
N SER A 163 -18.39 25.55 9.97
CA SER A 163 -19.14 25.51 11.23
C SER A 163 -18.74 24.34 12.13
N CYS A 164 -17.72 23.57 11.77
CA CYS A 164 -17.40 22.31 12.43
C CYS A 164 -16.12 22.41 13.28
N LYS A 165 -16.01 21.50 14.25
CA LYS A 165 -14.89 21.46 15.19
C LYS A 165 -13.56 21.03 14.55
N LEU A 166 -13.59 20.35 13.41
CA LEU A 166 -12.38 19.94 12.71
C LEU A 166 -12.00 21.05 11.72
N SER A 167 -10.77 21.53 11.82
CA SER A 167 -10.30 22.65 11.00
C SER A 167 -9.20 22.22 10.03
N THR A 168 -8.18 21.52 10.53
CA THR A 168 -6.93 21.35 9.79
C THR A 168 -6.43 19.90 9.83
N PRO A 169 -6.18 19.26 8.69
CA PRO A 169 -5.54 17.96 8.67
C PRO A 169 -4.08 18.04 9.11
N TYR A 170 -3.70 17.16 10.04
CA TYR A 170 -2.36 17.00 10.57
C TYR A 170 -1.56 16.03 9.69
N ARG A 171 -0.78 16.60 8.77
CA ARG A 171 -0.04 15.85 7.74
C ARG A 171 1.34 15.38 8.23
N LYS A 172 1.78 14.21 7.76
CA LYS A 172 3.09 13.59 8.11
C LYS A 172 4.29 14.44 7.70
N GLN A 173 4.25 15.00 6.49
CA GLN A 173 5.33 15.79 5.93
C GLN A 173 5.00 17.27 6.05
N ARG A 174 5.89 18.01 6.72
CA ARG A 174 5.88 19.47 6.72
C ARG A 174 7.28 19.98 6.33
N PRO A 175 7.40 20.86 5.33
CA PRO A 175 6.33 21.41 4.47
C PRO A 175 5.70 20.37 3.52
N GLU A 176 4.46 20.62 3.09
CA GLU A 176 3.80 19.79 2.07
C GLU A 176 4.51 19.93 0.71
N ARG A 177 4.45 18.88 -0.12
CA ARG A 177 4.89 18.99 -1.51
C ARG A 177 4.03 20.01 -2.26
N LEU A 178 4.67 20.85 -3.07
CA LEU A 178 3.99 21.85 -3.90
C LEU A 178 2.88 21.23 -4.76
N THR A 179 3.10 20.01 -5.27
CA THR A 179 2.10 19.27 -6.04
C THR A 179 0.78 19.07 -5.29
N HIS A 180 0.82 18.71 -4.00
CA HIS A 180 -0.38 18.54 -3.19
C HIS A 180 -1.07 19.88 -2.90
N MET A 181 -0.29 20.93 -2.67
CA MET A 181 -0.82 22.28 -2.45
C MET A 181 -1.53 22.80 -3.70
N CYS A 182 -0.91 22.69 -4.87
CA CYS A 182 -1.49 23.09 -6.16
C CYS A 182 -2.73 22.27 -6.50
N ARG A 183 -2.69 20.94 -6.32
CA ARG A 183 -3.87 20.06 -6.50
C ARG A 183 -5.05 20.55 -5.66
N ARG A 184 -4.83 20.80 -4.37
CA ARG A 184 -5.86 21.28 -3.45
C ARG A 184 -6.41 22.65 -3.86
N ALA A 185 -5.54 23.58 -4.27
CA ALA A 185 -5.95 24.90 -4.74
C ALA A 185 -6.83 24.80 -6.01
N LEU A 186 -6.45 23.97 -6.98
CA LEU A 186 -7.23 23.75 -8.20
C LEU A 186 -8.61 23.17 -7.88
N VAL A 187 -8.69 22.14 -7.04
CA VAL A 187 -9.98 21.55 -6.62
C VAL A 187 -10.86 22.57 -5.90
N ARG A 188 -10.27 23.45 -5.07
CA ARG A 188 -11.04 24.51 -4.38
C ARG A 188 -11.64 25.53 -5.33
N VAL A 189 -10.90 25.92 -6.37
CA VAL A 189 -11.32 26.98 -7.30
C VAL A 189 -12.27 26.46 -8.38
N TYR A 190 -11.94 25.33 -9.00
CA TYR A 190 -12.68 24.82 -10.16
C TYR A 190 -13.67 23.72 -9.81
N GLY A 191 -13.54 23.09 -8.63
CA GLY A 191 -14.23 21.84 -8.31
C GLY A 191 -13.59 20.64 -9.01
N ALA A 192 -13.88 19.43 -8.53
CA ALA A 192 -13.35 18.19 -9.08
C ALA A 192 -13.85 17.90 -10.51
N ASP A 193 -15.12 18.21 -10.77
CA ASP A 193 -15.80 17.84 -12.02
C ASP A 193 -15.34 18.68 -13.22
N CYS A 194 -14.85 19.89 -12.98
CA CYS A 194 -14.42 20.82 -14.02
C CYS A 194 -12.93 20.71 -14.39
N ILE A 195 -12.17 19.79 -13.80
CA ILE A 195 -10.72 19.75 -14.00
C ILE A 195 -10.32 19.38 -15.43
N SER A 196 -11.17 18.62 -16.12
CA SER A 196 -10.97 18.28 -17.53
C SER A 196 -10.94 19.53 -18.42
N THR A 197 -11.68 20.59 -18.06
CA THR A 197 -11.87 21.82 -18.83
C THR A 197 -10.78 22.86 -18.58
N VAL A 198 -9.97 22.71 -17.52
CA VAL A 198 -8.86 23.61 -17.22
C VAL A 198 -7.77 23.46 -18.28
N SER A 199 -7.55 24.53 -19.04
CA SER A 199 -6.49 24.62 -20.05
C SER A 199 -5.10 24.72 -19.40
N GLY A 200 -4.09 24.09 -20.01
CA GLY A 200 -2.69 24.19 -19.56
C GLY A 200 -2.24 23.14 -18.54
N LEU A 201 -3.14 22.28 -18.06
CA LEU A 201 -2.77 21.12 -17.25
C LEU A 201 -2.33 19.95 -18.13
N SER A 202 -1.20 19.32 -17.80
CA SER A 202 -0.78 18.08 -18.45
C SER A 202 -1.70 16.92 -18.07
N ASN A 203 -1.69 15.84 -18.86
CA ASN A 203 -2.44 14.62 -18.53
C ASN A 203 -2.02 14.03 -17.17
N LYS A 204 -0.73 14.16 -16.81
CA LYS A 204 -0.21 13.70 -15.52
C LYS A 204 -0.80 14.52 -14.36
N ASP A 205 -0.96 15.83 -14.54
CA ASP A 205 -1.56 16.70 -13.53
C ASP A 205 -3.04 16.38 -13.35
N LYS A 206 -3.78 16.20 -14.45
CA LYS A 206 -5.19 15.78 -14.41
C LYS A 206 -5.34 14.44 -13.69
N GLN A 207 -4.51 13.45 -14.03
CA GLN A 207 -4.51 12.15 -13.34
C GLN A 207 -4.21 12.29 -11.85
N ASN A 208 -3.23 13.12 -11.48
CA ASN A 208 -2.90 13.35 -10.07
C ASN A 208 -4.09 13.93 -9.30
N ILE A 209 -4.89 14.80 -9.93
CA ILE A 209 -6.07 15.35 -9.26
C ILE A 209 -7.20 14.30 -9.19
N TYR A 210 -7.43 13.51 -10.24
CA TYR A 210 -8.44 12.45 -10.22
C TYR A 210 -8.16 11.35 -9.18
N LEU A 211 -6.89 11.07 -8.88
CA LEU A 211 -6.52 10.15 -7.80
C LEU A 211 -7.01 10.63 -6.43
N TYR A 212 -7.15 11.94 -6.24
CA TYR A 212 -7.59 12.50 -4.97
C TYR A 212 -8.28 13.86 -5.21
N PRO A 213 -9.57 13.89 -5.56
CA PRO A 213 -10.28 15.09 -6.02
C PRO A 213 -10.85 15.92 -4.86
N TYR A 214 -10.12 16.04 -3.75
CA TYR A 214 -10.58 16.71 -2.54
C TYR A 214 -9.69 17.86 -2.13
N SER A 215 -10.33 18.88 -1.56
CA SER A 215 -9.74 20.15 -1.14
C SER A 215 -9.34 20.20 0.34
N ILE A 216 -9.47 19.09 1.05
CA ILE A 216 -9.15 18.91 2.47
C ILE A 216 -7.64 19.01 2.69
#